data_AF-A0A967MMK0-F1
#
_entry.id   AF-A0A967MMK0-F1
#
_cell.length_a   1.000
_cell.length_b   1.000
_cell.length_c   1.000
_cell.angle_alpha   90.00
_cell.angle_beta   90.00
_cell.angle_gamma   90.00
#
_symmetry.space_group_name_H-M   'P 1'
#
loop_
_entity.id
_entity.type
_entity.pdbx_description
1 polymer ?
#
loop_
_entity_poly.entity_id
_entity_poly.type
_entity_poly.pdbx_seq_one_letter_code
_entity_poly.pdbx_strand_id
1 'polypeptide(L)' 'MSRLPGPDHEFGGRIGPTPAESVPDAPPYPAPPEGAPNVLIVMLDDVGFGHPDLFGGPVRMPTLRHLSDRGLRYTNFHT' A
#
# COMPACT_ATOMS: atom_id res chain seq x y z
N MET A 1 -12.80 -6.08 -19.95
CA MET A 1 -12.10 -5.40 -18.83
C MET A 1 -12.69 -5.94 -17.53
N SER A 2 -11.89 -6.54 -16.66
CA SER A 2 -12.39 -6.91 -15.32
C SER A 2 -12.48 -5.66 -14.46
N ARG A 3 -13.58 -5.54 -13.70
CA ARG A 3 -13.82 -4.43 -12.78
C ARG A 3 -13.05 -4.71 -11.49
N LEU A 4 -12.26 -3.74 -11.04
CA LEU A 4 -11.57 -3.76 -9.76
C LEU A 4 -12.23 -2.77 -8.79
N PRO A 5 -12.21 -3.04 -7.47
CA PRO A 5 -11.79 -4.31 -6.86
C PRO A 5 -12.76 -5.46 -7.19
N GLY A 6 -12.28 -6.70 -7.10
CA GLY A 6 -13.13 -7.88 -7.22
C GLY A 6 -14.15 -7.95 -6.06
N PRO A 7 -15.15 -8.85 -6.15
CA PRO A 7 -16.05 -9.09 -5.03
C PRO A 7 -15.26 -9.52 -3.78
N ASP A 8 -15.77 -9.15 -2.61
CA ASP A 8 -15.18 -9.53 -1.34
C ASP A 8 -15.15 -11.05 -1.19
N HIS A 9 -14.07 -11.56 -0.60
CA HIS A 9 -13.95 -12.97 -0.27
C HIS A 9 -14.78 -13.29 0.97
N GLU A 10 -15.69 -14.25 0.86
CA GLU A 10 -16.45 -14.74 2.01
C GLU A 10 -15.55 -15.56 2.95
N PHE A 11 -15.60 -15.25 4.25
CA PHE A 11 -14.77 -15.93 5.24
C PHE A 11 -15.11 -17.44 5.32
N GLY A 12 -14.16 -18.29 4.91
CA GLY A 12 -14.27 -19.75 4.92
C GLY A 12 -13.71 -20.42 6.17
N GLY A 13 -13.19 -19.65 7.12
CA GLY A 13 -12.64 -20.15 8.37
C GLY A 13 -13.71 -20.42 9.43
N ARG A 14 -13.26 -20.63 10.67
CA ARG A 14 -14.14 -20.79 11.84
C ARG A 14 -13.64 -19.93 13.00
N ILE A 15 -14.50 -19.06 13.52
CA ILE A 15 -14.19 -18.25 14.70
C ILE A 15 -14.59 -19.04 15.94
N GLY A 16 -13.59 -19.44 16.73
CA GLY A 16 -13.79 -20.06 18.05
C GLY A 16 -13.62 -19.04 19.18
N PRO A 17 -13.98 -19.40 20.43
CA PRO A 17 -13.77 -18.54 21.60
C PRO A 17 -12.28 -18.37 21.95
N THR A 18 -11.41 -19.25 21.46
CA THR A 18 -9.95 -19.16 21.64
C THR A 18 -9.22 -19.26 20.28
N PRO A 19 -7.97 -18.77 20.18
CA PRO A 19 -7.16 -18.93 18.97
C PRO A 19 -6.94 -20.40 18.59
N ALA A 20 -6.75 -21.28 19.59
CA ALA A 20 -6.56 -22.71 19.37
C ALA A 20 -7.82 -23.40 18.80
N GLU A 21 -8.99 -22.86 19.14
CA GLU A 21 -10.28 -23.32 18.62
C GLU A 21 -10.68 -22.59 17.33
N SER A 22 -9.87 -21.66 16.82
CA SER A 22 -10.17 -20.94 15.59
C SER A 22 -9.44 -21.56 14.41
N VAL A 23 -10.09 -21.57 13.25
CA VAL A 23 -9.48 -21.98 11.98
C VAL A 23 -9.35 -20.71 11.13
N PRO A 24 -8.12 -20.29 10.78
CA PRO A 24 -7.92 -19.12 9.95
C PRO A 24 -8.44 -19.41 8.53
N ASP A 25 -8.90 -18.35 7.88
CA ASP A 25 -9.13 -18.37 6.45
C ASP A 25 -7.90 -17.84 5.72
N ALA A 26 -7.57 -18.44 4.58
CA ALA A 26 -6.45 -18.08 3.73
C ALA A 26 -6.98 -17.73 2.34
N PRO A 27 -7.59 -16.54 2.17
CA PRO A 27 -8.13 -16.13 0.87
C PRO A 27 -7.05 -16.18 -0.21
N PRO A 28 -7.40 -16.64 -1.43
CA PRO A 28 -6.47 -16.59 -2.55
C PRO A 28 -6.19 -15.14 -2.92
N TYR A 29 -4.91 -14.81 -3.14
CA TYR A 29 -4.56 -13.52 -3.74
C TYR A 29 -4.83 -13.59 -5.25
N PRO A 30 -5.57 -12.62 -5.82
CA PRO A 30 -5.79 -12.58 -7.25
C PRO A 30 -4.44 -12.41 -7.97
N ALA A 31 -4.18 -13.29 -8.94
CA ALA A 31 -3.00 -13.16 -9.79
C ALA A 31 -3.18 -11.98 -10.77
N PRO A 32 -2.13 -11.16 -10.99
CA PRO A 32 -2.21 -10.12 -12.01
C PRO A 32 -2.28 -10.76 -13.41
N PRO A 33 -2.92 -10.09 -14.38
CA PRO A 33 -2.92 -10.56 -15.76
C PRO A 33 -1.51 -10.53 -16.36
N GLU A 34 -1.29 -11.31 -17.41
CA GLU A 34 -0.02 -11.31 -18.13
C GLU A 34 0.34 -9.90 -18.64
N GLY A 35 1.59 -9.49 -18.42
CA GLY A 35 2.09 -8.17 -18.81
C GLY A 35 1.71 -7.02 -17.89
N ALA A 36 1.02 -7.26 -16.76
CA ALA A 36 0.78 -6.22 -15.76
C ALA A 36 2.11 -5.67 -15.18
N PRO A 37 2.20 -4.36 -14.92
CA PRO A 37 3.39 -3.78 -14.30
C PRO A 37 3.50 -4.20 -12.83
N ASN A 38 4.73 -4.31 -12.33
CA ASN A 38 4.98 -4.42 -10.89
C ASN A 38 4.65 -3.10 -10.21
N VAL A 39 3.90 -3.15 -9.10
CA VAL A 39 3.56 -1.98 -8.29
C VAL A 39 4.17 -2.14 -6.90
N LEU A 40 4.91 -1.13 -6.44
CA LEU A 40 5.45 -1.05 -5.09
C LEU A 40 4.89 0.20 -4.40
N ILE A 41 4.20 0.01 -3.29
CA ILE A 41 3.70 1.10 -2.44
C ILE A 41 4.58 1.18 -1.20
N VAL A 42 5.20 2.34 -0.98
CA VAL A 42 5.94 2.65 0.24
C VAL A 42 5.14 3.71 0.98
N MET A 43 4.61 3.35 2.15
CA MET A 43 3.87 4.24 3.02
C MET A 43 4.71 4.51 4.27
N LEU A 44 4.94 5.78 4.57
CA LEU A 44 5.70 6.19 5.74
C LEU A 44 4.71 6.57 6.85
N ASP A 45 4.92 6.01 8.04
CA ASP A 45 4.10 6.29 9.22
C ASP A 45 4.47 7.64 9.83
N ASP A 46 3.47 8.45 10.22
CA ASP A 46 3.61 9.78 10.83
C ASP A 46 4.54 10.79 10.13
N VAL A 47 4.87 10.56 8.85
CA VAL A 47 5.67 11.51 8.07
C VAL A 47 4.78 12.59 7.46
N GLY A 48 4.68 13.71 8.17
CA GLY A 48 4.08 14.94 7.65
C GLY A 48 4.79 15.50 6.41
N PHE A 49 4.02 16.23 5.58
CA PHE A 49 4.47 16.80 4.31
C PHE A 49 5.72 17.70 4.42
N GLY A 50 5.85 18.44 5.52
CA GLY A 50 6.95 19.38 5.77
C GLY A 50 8.23 18.74 6.34
N HIS A 51 8.29 17.42 6.53
CA HIS A 51 9.52 16.78 7.03
C HIS A 51 10.63 16.68 5.98
N PRO A 52 10.37 16.19 4.73
CA PRO A 52 11.44 15.98 3.75
C PRO A 52 12.04 17.29 3.20
N ASP A 53 13.37 17.30 2.97
CA ASP A 53 14.10 18.41 2.32
C ASP A 53 13.55 18.74 0.93
N LEU A 54 12.95 17.75 0.26
CA LEU A 54 12.28 17.90 -1.02
C LEU A 54 11.21 19.00 -1.01
N PHE A 55 10.54 19.19 0.13
CA PHE A 55 9.46 20.15 0.30
C PHE A 55 9.85 21.33 1.22
N GLY A 56 11.15 21.54 1.44
CA GLY A 56 11.68 22.61 2.31
C GLY A 56 11.80 22.22 3.78
N GLY A 57 11.59 20.94 4.11
CA GLY A 57 11.77 20.41 5.46
C GLY A 57 13.24 20.22 5.87
N PRO A 58 13.49 19.93 7.16
CA PRO A 58 14.84 19.76 7.67
C PRO A 58 15.44 18.37 7.41
N VAL A 59 14.63 17.36 7.05
CA VAL A 59 15.09 15.96 6.96
C VAL A 59 15.61 15.66 5.56
N ARG A 60 16.92 15.40 5.44
CA ARG A 60 17.56 15.03 4.18
C ARG A 60 17.15 13.62 3.73
N MET A 61 16.39 13.51 2.64
CA MET A 61 15.86 12.25 2.09
C MET A 61 16.29 12.06 0.61
N PRO A 62 17.57 11.73 0.35
CA PRO A 62 18.14 11.72 -1.01
C PRO A 62 17.48 10.69 -1.93
N THR A 63 17.04 9.54 -1.40
CA THR A 63 16.34 8.51 -2.20
C THR A 63 14.96 9.00 -2.64
N LEU A 64 14.21 9.68 -1.75
CA LEU A 64 12.91 10.26 -2.11
C LEU A 64 13.07 11.34 -3.18
N ARG A 65 14.11 12.17 -3.07
CA ARG A 65 14.46 13.16 -4.10
C ARG A 65 14.74 12.50 -5.45
N HIS A 66 15.58 11.48 -5.48
CA HIS A 66 15.88 10.74 -6.72
C HIS A 66 14.63 10.15 -7.38
N LEU A 67 13.72 9.57 -6.59
CA LEU A 67 12.43 9.08 -7.09
C LEU A 67 11.58 10.23 -7.64
N SER A 68 11.54 11.38 -6.95
CA SER A 68 10.76 12.55 -7.35
C SER A 68 11.26 13.25 -8.62
N ASP A 69 12.54 13.11 -8.95
CA ASP A 69 13.14 13.67 -10.17
C ASP A 69 12.82 12.82 -11.41
N ARG A 70 12.40 11.57 -11.19
CA ARG A 70 12.07 10.60 -12.26
C ARG A 70 10.57 10.24 -12.29
N GLY A 71 9.77 10.97 -11.53
CA GLY A 71 8.36 10.67 -11.33
C GLY A 71 7.51 11.91 -11.18
N LEU A 72 6.30 11.70 -10.65
CA LEU A 72 5.35 12.76 -10.37
C LEU A 72 5.34 13.09 -8.88
N ARG A 73 5.09 14.36 -8.56
CA ARG A 73 4.96 14.87 -7.20
C ARG A 73 3.57 15.46 -7.03
N TYR A 74 2.88 15.06 -5.98
CA TYR A 74 1.57 15.59 -5.61
C TYR A 74 1.72 16.38 -4.31
N THR A 75 1.54 17.70 -4.37
CA THR A 75 1.82 18.61 -3.24
C THR A 75 0.57 19.16 -2.57
N ASN A 76 -0.62 18.75 -3.00
CA ASN A 76 -1.91 19.17 -2.45
C ASN A 76 -2.75 17.95 -2.06
N PHE A 77 -2.11 16.96 -1.44
CA PHE A 77 -2.75 15.75 -0.95
C PHE A 77 -3.29 16.01 0.45
N HIS A 78 -4.53 15.57 0.72
CA HIS A 78 -5.20 15.76 2.00
C HIS A 78 -5.60 14.39 2.53
N THR A 79 -5.55 14.24 3.86
CA THR A 79 -6.06 13.08 4.59
C THR A 79 -7.51 13.28 4.98
#